data_AF-A0A398D1A9-F1
#
_entry.id   AF-A0A398D1A9-F1
#
_cell.length_a   1.000
_cell.length_b   1.000
_cell.length_c   1.000
_cell.angle_alpha   90.00
_cell.angle_beta   90.00
_cell.angle_gamma   90.00
#
_symmetry.space_group_name_H-M   'P 1'
#
loop_
_entity.id
_entity.type
_entity.pdbx_description
1 polymer ?
#
loop_
_entity_poly.entity_id
_entity_poly.type
_entity_poly.pdbx_seq_one_letter_code
_entity_poly.pdbx_strand_id
1 'polypeptide(L)'
;MARGSLGIEGKVREQGQKEAEVKKNVMSLLAVVLICFLAVIITGKALAAGTWSYYDLTVPPLGATMITNNLQKAYNGLCAVDSRSIGADYDLNVYLELLDNTVVSDKRVINDNTLVRINNWASAGQTVHMTFESGWSDHVHIEAIGYWSPDNP
;
A
#
# COMPACT_ATOMS: atom_id res chain seq x y z
N MET A 1 -43.84 56.98 -33.51
CA MET A 1 -42.78 56.61 -32.55
C MET A 1 -42.77 55.10 -32.40
N ALA A 2 -41.80 54.39 -33.00
CA ALA A 2 -41.61 52.95 -32.77
C ALA A 2 -40.22 52.54 -33.30
N ARG A 3 -39.15 52.83 -32.54
CA ARG A 3 -37.78 52.37 -32.84
C ARG A 3 -37.00 51.85 -31.61
N GLY A 4 -37.64 51.76 -30.43
CA GLY A 4 -36.95 51.41 -29.18
C GLY A 4 -36.92 49.92 -28.80
N SER A 5 -37.78 49.07 -29.36
CA SER A 5 -37.99 47.69 -28.87
C SER A 5 -36.94 46.68 -29.36
N LEU A 6 -36.52 46.79 -30.62
CA LEU A 6 -35.63 45.82 -31.28
C LEU A 6 -34.19 45.83 -30.72
N GLY A 7 -33.72 46.96 -30.20
CA GLY A 7 -32.37 47.07 -29.62
C GLY A 7 -32.22 46.49 -28.21
N ILE A 8 -33.34 46.37 -27.47
CA ILE A 8 -33.34 45.84 -26.10
C ILE A 8 -33.41 44.31 -26.15
N GLU A 9 -34.28 43.75 -26.99
CA GLU A 9 -34.43 42.30 -27.17
C GLU A 9 -33.13 41.63 -27.69
N GLY A 10 -32.39 42.30 -28.58
CA GLY A 10 -31.09 41.82 -29.06
C GLY A 10 -30.03 41.75 -27.95
N LYS A 11 -29.94 42.79 -27.11
CA LYS A 11 -29.02 42.82 -25.96
C LYS A 11 -29.35 41.78 -24.91
N VAL A 12 -30.64 41.55 -24.64
CA VAL A 12 -31.09 40.51 -23.69
C VAL A 12 -30.76 39.10 -24.22
N ARG A 13 -30.89 38.85 -25.52
CA ARG A 13 -30.48 37.58 -26.15
C ARG A 13 -28.97 37.35 -26.12
N GLU A 14 -28.17 38.37 -26.43
CA GLU A 14 -26.70 38.28 -26.31
C GLU A 14 -26.24 38.03 -24.88
N GLN A 15 -26.87 38.68 -23.89
CA GLN A 15 -26.54 38.48 -22.49
C GLN A 15 -26.91 37.06 -22.01
N GLY A 16 -28.08 36.54 -22.41
CA GLY A 16 -28.49 35.17 -22.10
C GLY A 16 -27.59 34.10 -22.75
N GLN A 17 -27.09 34.35 -23.97
CA GLN A 17 -26.12 33.46 -24.61
C GLN A 17 -24.77 33.45 -23.90
N LYS A 18 -24.25 34.61 -23.48
CA LYS A 18 -23.02 34.72 -22.70
C LYS A 18 -23.14 34.00 -21.34
N GLU A 19 -24.27 34.15 -20.65
CA GLU A 19 -24.52 33.45 -19.38
C GLU A 19 -24.59 31.93 -19.57
N ALA A 20 -25.20 31.45 -20.66
CA ALA A 20 -25.24 30.02 -20.98
C ALA A 20 -23.85 29.46 -21.30
N GLU A 21 -23.02 30.21 -22.03
CA GLU A 21 -21.64 29.84 -22.36
C GLU A 21 -20.76 29.79 -21.09
N VAL A 22 -20.87 30.78 -20.21
CA VAL A 22 -20.18 30.79 -18.91
C VAL A 22 -20.60 29.58 -18.06
N LYS A 23 -21.91 29.28 -17.96
CA LYS A 23 -22.39 28.10 -17.22
C LYS A 23 -21.83 26.79 -17.79
N LYS A 24 -21.77 26.65 -19.11
CA LYS A 24 -21.18 25.49 -19.79
C LYS A 24 -19.69 25.36 -19.47
N ASN A 25 -18.94 26.45 -19.52
CA ASN A 25 -17.50 26.46 -19.21
C ASN A 25 -17.23 26.13 -17.74
N VAL A 26 -18.04 26.66 -16.83
CA VAL A 26 -17.95 26.35 -15.39
C VAL A 26 -18.25 24.87 -15.12
N MET A 27 -19.31 24.31 -15.74
CA MET A 27 -19.63 22.89 -15.59
C MET A 27 -18.54 21.98 -16.17
N SER A 28 -17.96 22.36 -17.32
CA SER A 28 -16.84 21.62 -17.90
C SER A 28 -15.60 21.66 -17.00
N LEU A 29 -15.29 22.80 -16.40
CA LEU A 29 -14.18 22.95 -15.46
C LEU A 29 -14.38 22.09 -14.21
N LEU A 30 -15.59 22.11 -13.63
CA LEU A 30 -15.93 21.29 -12.47
C LEU A 30 -15.81 19.79 -12.76
N ALA A 31 -16.22 19.34 -13.94
CA ALA A 31 -16.07 17.95 -14.37
C ALA A 31 -14.59 17.54 -14.46
N VAL A 32 -13.74 18.39 -15.04
CA VAL A 32 -12.29 18.13 -15.13
C VAL A 32 -11.66 18.07 -13.73
N VAL A 33 -12.00 19.01 -12.84
CA VAL A 33 -11.50 19.01 -11.46
C VAL A 33 -11.90 17.74 -10.72
N LEU A 34 -13.15 17.29 -10.87
CA LEU A 34 -13.63 16.05 -10.25
C LEU A 34 -12.88 14.82 -10.78
N ILE A 35 -12.66 14.74 -12.09
CA ILE A 35 -11.90 13.64 -12.71
C ILE A 35 -10.45 13.63 -12.19
N CYS A 36 -9.79 14.79 -12.11
CA CYS A 36 -8.45 14.89 -11.56
C CYS A 36 -8.40 14.45 -10.09
N PHE A 37 -9.38 14.86 -9.27
CA PHE A 37 -9.44 14.49 -7.85
C PHE A 37 -9.63 12.98 -7.67
N LEU A 38 -10.50 12.36 -8.46
CA LEU A 38 -10.70 10.91 -8.47
C LEU A 38 -9.45 10.16 -8.96
N ALA A 39 -8.78 10.67 -10.00
CA ALA A 39 -7.54 10.09 -10.51
C ALA A 39 -6.44 10.09 -9.44
N VAL A 40 -6.27 11.17 -8.67
CA VAL A 40 -5.30 11.25 -7.56
C VAL A 40 -5.62 10.26 -6.45
N ILE A 41 -6.89 10.07 -6.12
CA ILE A 41 -7.30 9.07 -5.11
C ILE A 41 -7.00 7.64 -5.60
N ILE A 42 -7.24 7.34 -6.87
CA ILE A 42 -6.98 6.01 -7.46
C ILE A 42 -5.48 5.74 -7.56
N THR A 43 -4.68 6.68 -8.07
CA THR A 43 -3.23 6.53 -8.20
C THR A 43 -2.52 6.51 -6.84
N GLY A 44 -2.98 7.31 -5.87
CA GLY A 44 -2.47 7.28 -4.50
C GLY A 44 -2.67 5.94 -3.80
N LYS A 45 -3.78 5.25 -4.07
CA LYS A 45 -4.03 3.88 -3.57
C LYS A 45 -3.19 2.83 -4.28
N ALA A 46 -2.87 3.02 -5.57
CA ALA A 46 -2.00 2.11 -6.32
C ALA A 46 -0.52 2.21 -5.91
N LEU A 47 -0.06 3.37 -5.44
CA LEU A 47 1.31 3.58 -4.94
C LEU A 47 1.60 2.95 -3.57
N ALA A 48 0.57 2.52 -2.83
CA ALA A 48 0.72 1.82 -1.55
C ALA A 48 0.78 0.29 -1.73
N ALA A 49 0.70 -0.21 -2.96
CA ALA A 49 0.78 -1.63 -3.23
C ALA A 49 2.23 -2.11 -3.34
N GLY A 50 2.65 -2.98 -2.43
CA GLY A 50 3.88 -3.76 -2.60
C GLY A 50 5.20 -3.01 -2.40
N THR A 51 5.25 -2.01 -1.52
CA THR A 51 6.55 -1.45 -1.14
C THR A 51 7.33 -2.49 -0.33
N TRP A 52 8.50 -2.87 -0.83
CA TRP A 52 9.46 -3.66 -0.09
C TRP A 52 10.10 -2.83 1.03
N SER A 53 10.11 -3.38 2.23
CA SER A 53 10.79 -2.83 3.40
C SER A 53 12.01 -3.67 3.72
N TYR A 54 13.15 -3.01 3.84
CA TYR A 54 14.40 -3.65 4.24
C TYR A 54 14.33 -4.11 5.70
N TYR A 55 14.93 -5.26 5.99
CA TYR A 55 15.20 -5.72 7.35
C TYR A 55 16.67 -6.11 7.48
N ASP A 56 17.20 -5.84 8.66
CA ASP A 56 18.55 -6.18 9.11
C ASP A 56 18.45 -6.36 10.63
N LEU A 57 18.39 -7.62 11.05
CA LEU A 57 18.08 -7.99 12.43
C LEU A 57 18.90 -9.20 12.85
N THR A 58 19.04 -9.37 14.16
CA THR A 58 19.74 -10.51 14.75
C THR A 58 18.75 -11.33 15.57
N VAL A 59 18.37 -12.51 15.09
CA VAL A 59 17.47 -13.43 15.78
C VAL A 59 18.25 -14.14 16.90
N PRO A 60 17.78 -14.08 18.16
CA PRO A 60 18.42 -14.81 19.25
C PRO A 60 18.27 -16.34 19.10
N PRO A 61 19.12 -17.12 19.79
CA PRO A 61 19.10 -18.58 19.74
C PRO A 61 17.87 -19.20 20.44
N LEU A 62 17.71 -20.51 20.28
CA LEU A 62 16.82 -21.38 21.08
C LEU A 62 15.32 -21.07 20.96
N GLY A 63 14.80 -20.95 19.74
CA GLY A 63 13.36 -20.72 19.53
C GLY A 63 12.92 -19.27 19.80
N ALA A 64 13.88 -18.36 19.98
CA ALA A 64 13.58 -16.96 20.21
C ALA A 64 13.18 -16.25 18.90
N THR A 65 12.52 -15.11 19.07
CA THR A 65 11.94 -14.36 17.96
C THR A 65 12.48 -12.94 17.87
N MET A 66 12.47 -12.40 16.65
CA MET A 66 12.64 -10.97 16.36
C MET A 66 11.61 -10.52 15.34
N ILE A 67 11.22 -9.25 15.41
CA ILE A 67 10.21 -8.67 14.53
C ILE A 67 10.78 -7.54 13.70
N THR A 68 10.18 -7.31 12.54
CA THR A 68 10.47 -6.15 11.70
C THR A 68 9.74 -4.90 12.18
N ASN A 69 9.89 -3.81 11.44
CA ASN A 69 8.98 -2.67 11.52
C ASN A 69 7.53 -3.07 11.26
N ASN A 70 6.60 -2.22 11.68
CA ASN A 70 5.17 -2.37 11.45
C ASN A 70 4.77 -1.74 10.10
N LEU A 71 4.01 -2.46 9.29
CA LEU A 71 3.46 -1.98 8.03
C LEU A 71 1.96 -2.25 7.94
N GLN A 72 1.22 -1.30 7.39
CA GLN A 72 -0.20 -1.47 7.13
C GLN A 72 -0.41 -2.24 5.84
N LYS A 73 -1.27 -3.26 5.88
CA LYS A 73 -1.70 -4.00 4.71
C LYS A 73 -2.64 -3.15 3.85
N ALA A 74 -2.34 -2.99 2.57
CA ALA A 74 -3.13 -2.18 1.65
C ALA A 74 -4.30 -2.97 1.02
N TYR A 75 -4.12 -4.25 0.71
CA TYR A 75 -5.15 -5.09 0.07
C TYR A 75 -5.09 -6.55 0.52
N ASN A 76 -6.20 -7.27 0.31
CA ASN A 76 -6.25 -8.71 0.57
C ASN A 76 -5.36 -9.44 -0.43
N GLY A 77 -4.47 -10.30 0.05
CA GLY A 77 -3.49 -10.98 -0.79
C GLY A 77 -2.33 -11.54 0.01
N LEU A 78 -1.37 -12.13 -0.68
CA LEU A 78 -0.15 -12.68 -0.08
C LEU A 78 0.77 -11.58 0.43
N CYS A 79 1.64 -11.91 1.38
CA CYS A 79 2.85 -11.15 1.65
C CYS A 79 4.03 -11.83 0.94
N ALA A 80 5.17 -11.13 0.90
CA ALA A 80 6.40 -11.67 0.34
C ALA A 80 7.60 -11.37 1.24
N VAL A 81 8.56 -12.30 1.26
CA VAL A 81 9.86 -12.17 1.94
C VAL A 81 10.95 -12.57 0.95
N ASP A 82 11.88 -11.66 0.72
CA ASP A 82 13.05 -11.82 -0.14
C ASP A 82 14.32 -11.75 0.73
N SER A 83 14.80 -12.93 1.12
CA SER A 83 15.98 -13.09 1.97
C SER A 83 17.26 -12.99 1.16
N ARG A 84 18.22 -12.20 1.65
CA ARG A 84 19.58 -12.12 1.07
C ARG A 84 20.58 -12.96 1.85
N SER A 85 20.54 -12.92 3.17
CA SER A 85 21.49 -13.60 4.06
C SER A 85 20.82 -13.98 5.38
N ILE A 86 21.03 -15.21 5.85
CA ILE A 86 20.53 -15.83 7.07
C ILE A 86 21.68 -16.62 7.72
N GLY A 87 22.54 -15.89 8.43
CA GLY A 87 23.64 -16.46 9.23
C GLY A 87 24.61 -17.40 8.50
N ALA A 88 24.62 -17.40 7.16
CA ALA A 88 25.35 -18.34 6.31
C ALA A 88 25.07 -19.82 6.67
N ASP A 89 23.96 -20.35 6.15
CA ASP A 89 23.44 -21.73 6.30
C ASP A 89 22.46 -22.00 7.47
N TYR A 90 21.86 -20.98 8.08
CA TYR A 90 20.75 -21.18 9.03
C TYR A 90 19.39 -21.11 8.34
N ASP A 91 18.43 -21.84 8.92
CA ASP A 91 17.02 -21.78 8.55
C ASP A 91 16.26 -20.98 9.62
N LEU A 92 15.46 -19.99 9.20
CA LEU A 92 14.55 -19.26 10.08
C LEU A 92 13.11 -19.53 9.67
N ASN A 93 12.23 -19.67 10.67
CA ASN A 93 10.79 -19.63 10.42
C ASN A 93 10.35 -18.16 10.35
N VAL A 94 9.55 -17.83 9.34
CA VAL A 94 8.93 -16.52 9.19
C VAL A 94 7.41 -16.62 9.10
N TYR A 95 6.73 -15.66 9.72
CA TYR A 95 5.28 -15.53 9.72
C TYR A 95 4.87 -14.10 10.08
N LEU A 96 3.61 -13.75 9.80
CA LEU A 96 3.03 -12.46 10.09
C LEU A 96 2.21 -12.48 11.36
N GLU A 97 2.33 -11.40 12.11
CA GLU A 97 1.51 -11.12 13.28
C GLU A 97 0.89 -9.72 13.18
N LEU A 98 -0.29 -9.57 13.77
CA LEU A 98 -0.89 -8.27 14.06
C LEU A 98 -0.15 -7.61 15.24
N LEU A 99 -0.42 -6.33 15.48
CA LEU A 99 0.15 -5.58 16.62
C LEU A 99 -0.18 -6.18 18.00
N ASP A 100 -1.24 -6.98 18.09
CA ASP A 100 -1.63 -7.70 19.31
C ASP A 100 -1.02 -9.12 19.39
N ASN A 101 -0.04 -9.41 18.52
CA ASN A 101 0.65 -10.70 18.37
C ASN A 101 -0.27 -11.85 17.90
N THR A 102 -1.42 -11.54 17.28
CA THR A 102 -2.23 -12.56 16.62
C THR A 102 -1.54 -12.99 15.31
N VAL A 103 -1.18 -14.28 15.19
CA VAL A 103 -0.63 -14.85 13.96
C VAL A 103 -1.69 -14.86 12.85
N VAL A 104 -1.35 -14.29 11.70
CA VAL A 104 -2.24 -14.10 10.53
C VAL A 104 -1.66 -14.69 9.24
N SER A 105 -0.71 -15.62 9.37
CA SER A 105 -0.16 -16.36 8.23
C SER A 105 0.22 -17.79 8.61
N ASP A 106 0.50 -18.58 7.58
CA ASP A 106 1.29 -19.80 7.74
C ASP A 106 2.75 -19.47 8.12
N LYS A 107 3.45 -20.39 8.78
CA LYS A 107 4.91 -20.32 8.97
C LYS A 107 5.61 -20.86 7.73
N ARG A 108 6.70 -20.20 7.31
CA ARG A 108 7.55 -20.65 6.19
C ARG A 108 9.00 -20.60 6.60
N VAL A 109 9.76 -21.61 6.20
CA VAL A 109 11.21 -21.61 6.37
C VAL A 109 11.85 -20.77 5.27
N ILE A 110 12.82 -19.94 5.64
CA ILE A 110 13.69 -19.20 4.73
C ILE A 110 15.16 -19.43 5.12
N ASN A 111 16.04 -19.36 4.12
CA ASN A 111 17.48 -19.31 4.26
C ASN A 111 18.07 -18.31 3.26
N ASP A 112 19.37 -18.39 3.01
CA ASP A 112 20.08 -17.53 2.06
C ASP A 112 19.42 -17.52 0.68
N ASN A 113 19.29 -16.32 0.10
CA ASN A 113 18.76 -16.12 -1.26
C ASN A 113 17.35 -16.71 -1.51
N THR A 114 16.52 -16.78 -0.47
CA THR A 114 15.18 -17.34 -0.55
C THR A 114 14.12 -16.26 -0.75
N LEU A 115 13.30 -16.42 -1.81
CA LEU A 115 12.06 -15.67 -1.99
C LEU A 115 10.85 -16.56 -1.70
N VAL A 116 10.07 -16.20 -0.68
CA VAL A 116 8.81 -16.87 -0.34
C VAL A 116 7.62 -15.93 -0.38
N ARG A 117 6.47 -16.50 -0.72
CA ARG A 117 5.16 -15.86 -0.56
C ARG A 117 4.39 -16.61 0.51
N ILE A 118 3.72 -15.85 1.37
CA ILE A 118 2.99 -16.37 2.52
C ILE A 118 1.56 -15.83 2.47
N ASN A 119 0.58 -16.64 2.84
CA ASN A 119 -0.79 -16.15 3.01
C ASN A 119 -0.80 -15.05 4.06
N ASN A 120 -1.41 -13.91 3.77
CA ASN A 120 -1.61 -12.86 4.74
C ASN A 120 -3.13 -12.66 4.93
N TRP A 121 -3.65 -13.25 6.01
CA TRP A 121 -5.07 -13.23 6.37
C TRP A 121 -5.48 -11.97 7.13
N ALA A 122 -4.56 -11.04 7.39
CA ALA A 122 -4.96 -9.72 7.87
C ALA A 122 -5.85 -9.05 6.82
N SER A 123 -6.86 -8.32 7.30
CA SER A 123 -7.71 -7.46 6.48
C SER A 123 -6.93 -6.22 6.03
N ALA A 124 -7.28 -5.69 4.86
CA ALA A 124 -6.80 -4.38 4.42
C ALA A 124 -7.05 -3.30 5.50
N GLY A 125 -6.04 -2.47 5.74
CA GLY A 125 -6.01 -1.45 6.79
C GLY A 125 -5.47 -1.94 8.14
N GLN A 126 -5.32 -3.25 8.35
CA GLN A 126 -4.66 -3.76 9.56
C GLN A 126 -3.14 -3.62 9.45
N THR A 127 -2.51 -3.39 10.59
CA THR A 127 -1.05 -3.28 10.71
C THR A 127 -0.46 -4.61 11.14
N VAL A 128 0.55 -5.07 10.40
CA VAL A 128 1.27 -6.31 10.63
C VAL A 128 2.78 -6.06 10.74
N HIS A 129 3.50 -7.00 11.32
CA HIS A 129 4.96 -7.13 11.18
C HIS A 129 5.32 -8.57 10.81
N MET A 130 6.50 -8.76 10.24
CA MET A 130 7.08 -10.07 10.04
C MET A 130 7.85 -10.48 11.29
N THR A 131 7.63 -11.71 11.73
CA THR A 131 8.32 -12.35 12.85
C THR A 131 9.25 -13.41 12.31
N PHE A 132 10.49 -13.39 12.77
CA PHE A 132 11.55 -14.35 12.48
C PHE A 132 11.82 -15.15 13.75
N GLU A 133 11.83 -16.47 13.64
CA GLU A 133 11.99 -17.41 14.75
C GLU A 133 13.10 -18.41 14.44
N SER A 134 14.07 -18.52 15.35
CA SER A 134 15.13 -19.52 15.27
C SER A 134 14.62 -20.93 15.62
N GLY A 135 15.34 -21.96 15.21
CA GLY A 135 15.11 -23.32 15.68
C GLY A 135 15.49 -23.49 17.15
N TRP A 136 14.88 -24.49 17.81
CA TRP A 136 15.21 -24.86 19.19
C TRP A 136 16.62 -25.46 19.34
N SER A 137 17.24 -25.87 18.23
CA SER A 137 18.62 -26.37 18.16
C SER A 137 19.64 -25.30 17.77
N ASP A 138 19.19 -24.08 17.45
CA ASP A 138 20.09 -23.02 17.04
C ASP A 138 20.67 -22.34 18.28
N HIS A 139 21.94 -22.59 18.57
CA HIS A 139 22.61 -22.11 19.77
C HIS A 139 23.33 -20.77 19.59
N VAL A 140 23.18 -20.14 18.42
CA VAL A 140 23.84 -18.87 18.07
C VAL A 140 22.81 -17.80 17.74
N HIS A 141 23.26 -16.55 17.79
CA HIS A 141 22.52 -15.44 17.20
C HIS A 141 22.66 -15.51 15.67
N ILE A 142 21.54 -15.38 14.95
CA ILE A 142 21.48 -15.50 13.50
C ILE A 142 21.18 -14.13 12.91
N GLU A 143 22.10 -13.58 12.14
CA GLU A 143 21.87 -12.35 11.37
C GLU A 143 20.98 -12.64 10.17
N ALA A 144 19.90 -11.86 10.00
CA ALA A 144 18.96 -11.97 8.91
C ALA A 144 18.83 -10.63 8.19
N ILE A 145 19.12 -10.65 6.88
CA ILE A 145 19.14 -9.47 6.02
C ILE A 145 18.28 -9.74 4.78
N GLY A 146 17.43 -8.79 4.41
CA GLY A 146 16.59 -8.92 3.22
C GLY A 146 15.50 -7.86 3.14
N TYR A 147 14.42 -8.20 2.42
CA TYR A 147 13.27 -7.34 2.23
C TYR A 147 11.99 -8.12 2.49
N TRP A 148 10.96 -7.43 2.97
CA TRP A 148 9.63 -8.00 3.12
C TRP A 148 8.56 -7.00 2.71
N SER A 149 7.38 -7.49 2.37
CA SER A 149 6.22 -6.62 2.14
C SER A 149 4.93 -7.31 2.61
N PRO A 150 4.03 -6.61 3.33
CA PRO A 150 2.74 -7.16 3.77
C PRO A 150 1.80 -7.46 2.60
N ASP A 151 2.07 -6.84 1.46
CA ASP A 151 1.34 -6.95 0.22
C ASP A 151 2.33 -7.38 -0.84
N ASN A 152 2.17 -8.54 -1.47
CA ASN A 152 3.08 -8.97 -2.53
C ASN A 152 3.02 -7.96 -3.69
N PRO A 153 4.12 -7.25 -4.02
CA PRO A 153 4.23 -6.42 -5.22
C PRO A 153 4.14 -7.24 -6.51
#